data_AF-A0A2V3JMN5-F1
#
_entry.id   AF-A0A2V3JMN5-F1
#
_cell.length_a   1.000
_cell.length_b   1.000
_cell.length_c   1.000
_cell.angle_alpha   90.00
_cell.angle_beta   90.00
_cell.angle_gamma   90.00
#
_symmetry.space_group_name_H-M   'P 1'
#
loop_
_entity.id
_entity.type
_entity.pdbx_description
1 polymer ?
#
loop_
_entity_poly.entity_id
_entity_poly.type
_entity_poly.pdbx_seq_one_letter_code
_entity_poly.pdbx_strand_id
1 'polypeptide(L)' 'MDLEDAPVVFQGKQIRRTWHDNQWYFSVVDIISVLTDSPVPRQYWNKVKNRAFKEKANEVTVS' A
#
# COMPACT_ATOMS: atom_id res chain seq x y z
N MET A 1 7.82 6.86 26.50
CA MET A 1 7.18 6.37 25.26
C MET A 1 8.07 6.81 24.13
N ASP A 2 8.85 5.88 23.61
CA ASP A 2 9.78 6.12 22.53
C ASP A 2 9.00 6.42 21.24
N LEU A 3 9.45 7.43 20.47
CA LEU A 3 8.77 7.86 19.23
C LEU A 3 8.68 6.73 18.18
N GLU A 4 9.51 5.69 18.32
CA GLU A 4 9.57 4.57 17.38
C GLU A 4 8.32 3.68 17.43
N ASP A 5 7.65 3.56 18.58
CA ASP A 5 6.43 2.76 18.75
C ASP A 5 5.14 3.56 18.52
N ALA A 6 5.25 4.87 18.26
CA ALA A 6 4.08 5.69 18.03
C ALA A 6 3.37 5.26 16.72
N PRO A 7 2.05 4.97 16.76
CA PRO A 7 1.30 4.67 15.55
C PRO A 7 1.26 5.90 14.65
N VAL A 8 1.50 5.70 13.35
CA VAL A 8 1.28 6.75 12.36
C VAL A 8 -0.22 6.85 12.13
N VAL A 9 -0.79 7.99 12.55
CA VAL A 9 -2.22 8.28 12.40
C VAL A 9 -2.39 9.24 11.23
N PHE A 10 -3.21 8.85 10.26
CA PHE A 10 -3.63 9.71 9.16
C PHE A 10 -5.15 9.76 9.13
N GLN A 11 -5.73 10.97 9.19
CA GLN A 11 -7.19 11.18 9.30
C GLN A 11 -7.87 10.35 10.40
N GLY A 12 -7.21 10.17 11.55
CA GLY A 12 -7.74 9.37 12.66
C GLY A 12 -7.70 7.85 12.45
N LYS A 13 -7.20 7.37 11.30
CA LYS A 13 -6.98 5.94 11.02
C LYS A 13 -5.51 5.59 11.22
N GLN A 14 -5.27 4.47 11.89
CA GLN A 14 -3.93 3.95 12.14
C GLN A 14 -3.39 3.23 10.90
N ILE A 15 -2.19 3.60 10.45
CA ILE A 15 -1.49 2.96 9.34
C ILE A 15 -0.44 2.00 9.92
N ARG A 16 -0.51 0.72 9.54
CA ARG A 16 0.50 -0.26 9.94
C ARG A 16 1.82 0.02 9.24
N ARG A 17 2.89 0.04 10.03
CA ARG A 17 4.28 0.14 9.58
C ARG A 17 5.16 -0.89 10.28
N THR A 18 6.22 -1.31 9.61
CA THR A 18 7.25 -2.20 10.14
C THR A 18 8.61 -1.68 9.73
N TRP A 19 9.55 -1.70 10.67
CA TRP A 19 10.96 -1.49 10.36
C TRP A 19 11.59 -2.81 9.93
N HIS A 20 12.17 -2.86 8.74
CA HIS A 20 12.85 -4.03 8.21
C HIS A 20 13.96 -3.59 7.27
N ASP A 21 15.12 -4.25 7.31
CA ASP A 21 16.27 -3.97 6.43
C ASP A 21 16.64 -2.47 6.35
N ASN A 22 16.70 -1.81 7.50
CA ASN A 22 16.96 -0.37 7.60
C ASN A 22 15.98 0.53 6.83
N GLN A 23 14.77 0.03 6.57
CA GLN A 23 13.71 0.72 5.82
C GLN A 23 12.35 0.60 6.51
N TRP A 24 11.50 1.59 6.30
CA TRP A 24 10.10 1.56 6.71
C TRP A 24 9.23 0.92 5.64
N TYR A 25 8.53 -0.14 6.02
CA TYR A 25 7.49 -0.78 5.21
C TYR A 25 6.13 -0.36 5.73
N PHE A 26 5.19 -0.10 4.81
CA PHE A 26 3.84 0.34 5.13
C PHE A 26 2.79 -0.59 4.50
N SER A 27 1.65 -0.74 5.17
CA SER A 27 0.51 -1.45 4.60
C SER A 27 -0.15 -0.64 3.49
N VAL A 28 0.00 -1.11 2.25
CA VAL A 28 -0.66 -0.51 1.07
C VAL A 28 -2.19 -0.52 1.21
N VAL A 29 -2.76 -1.56 1.82
CA VAL A 29 -4.21 -1.66 2.02
C VAL A 29 -4.71 -0.59 2.98
N ASP A 30 -3.95 -0.28 4.03
CA ASP A 30 -4.32 0.75 5.01
C ASP A 30 -4.29 2.12 4.33
N ILE A 31 -3.23 2.42 3.58
CA ILE A 31 -3.09 3.65 2.80
C ILE A 31 -4.28 3.82 1.84
N ILE A 32 -4.63 2.79 1.07
CA ILE A 32 -5.79 2.83 0.17
C ILE A 32 -7.08 3.07 0.96
N SER A 33 -7.26 2.43 2.11
CA SER A 33 -8.45 2.60 2.95
C SER A 33 -8.60 4.02 3.49
N VAL A 34 -7.51 4.69 3.86
CA VAL A 34 -7.57 6.08 4.33
C VAL A 34 -7.76 7.05 3.17
N LEU A 35 -7.12 6.82 2.02
CA LEU A 35 -7.19 7.75 0.89
C LEU A 35 -8.48 7.67 0.08
N THR A 36 -9.11 6.50 0.03
CA THR A 36 -10.28 6.27 -0.86
C THR A 36 -11.59 6.16 -0.11
N ASP A 37 -11.56 6.03 1.22
CA ASP A 37 -12.70 5.64 2.06
C ASP A 37 -13.50 4.44 1.51
N SER A 38 -12.85 3.62 0.68
CA SER A 38 -13.49 2.49 0.03
C SER A 38 -13.88 1.44 1.07
N PRO A 39 -15.09 0.86 1.00
CA PRO A 39 -15.46 -0.26 1.86
C PRO A 39 -14.70 -1.55 1.52
N VAL A 40 -14.04 -1.62 0.35
CA VAL A 40 -13.31 -2.80 -0.15
C VAL A 40 -11.92 -2.45 -0.70
N PRO A 41 -11.00 -1.93 0.14
CA PRO A 41 -9.68 -1.43 -0.28
C PRO A 41 -8.78 -2.53 -0.90
N ARG A 42 -8.96 -3.80 -0.51
CA ARG A 42 -8.26 -4.94 -1.13
C ARG A 42 -8.66 -5.16 -2.59
N GLN A 43 -9.93 -5.01 -2.92
CA GLN A 43 -10.39 -5.16 -4.31
C GLN A 43 -9.87 -4.02 -5.18
N TYR A 44 -9.84 -2.80 -4.62
CA TYR A 44 -9.24 -1.65 -5.27
C TYR A 44 -7.75 -1.90 -5.56
N TRP A 45 -6.99 -2.39 -4.56
CA TRP A 45 -5.59 -2.77 -4.75
C TRP A 45 -5.41 -3.81 -5.86
N ASN A 46 -6.24 -4.85 -5.91
CA ASN A 46 -6.17 -5.87 -6.95
C ASN A 46 -6.38 -5.27 -8.36
N LYS A 47 -7.31 -4.32 -8.50
CA LYS A 47 -7.52 -3.59 -9.78
C LYS A 47 -6.31 -2.73 -10.14
N VAL A 48 -5.76 -1.99 -9.18
CA VAL A 48 -4.54 -1.18 -9.38
C VAL A 48 -3.38 -2.07 -9.80
N LYS A 49 -3.18 -3.20 -9.12
CA LYS A 49 -2.13 -4.17 -9.44
C LYS A 49 -2.31 -4.72 -10.86
N ASN A 50 -3.54 -5.09 -11.22
CA ASN A 50 -3.87 -5.58 -12.56
C ASN A 50 -3.73 -4.52 -13.65
N ARG A 51 -3.75 -3.22 -13.35
CA ARG A 51 -3.49 -2.17 -14.33
C ARG A 51 -2.00 -1.90 -14.42
N ALA A 52 -1.36 -1.60 -13.28
CA ALA A 52 0.01 -1.14 -13.21
C ALA A 52 1.05 -2.23 -13.57
N PHE A 53 0.76 -3.51 -13.30
CA PHE A 53 1.72 -4.60 -13.53
C PHE A 53 1.38 -5.49 -14.72
N LYS A 54 0.21 -5.33 -15.33
CA LYS A 54 -0.22 -6.15 -16.48
C LYS A 54 0.27 -5.58 -17.81
N GLU A 55 0.58 -4.28 -17.87
CA GLU A 55 1.25 -3.67 -19.04
C GLU A 55 2.69 -4.16 -19.23
N LYS A 56 3.40 -4.52 -18.15
CA LYS A 56 4.77 -5.07 -18.25
C LYS A 56 4.86 -6.47 -18.88
N ALA A 57 3.75 -7.21 -18.98
CA ALA A 57 3.75 -8.55 -19.57
C ALA A 57 3.65 -8.56 -21.10
N ASN A 58 3.20 -7.45 -21.71
CA ASN A 58 2.96 -7.39 -23.16
C ASN A 58 4.10 -6.72 -23.94
N GLU A 59 5.13 -6.18 -23.27
CA GLU A 59 6.25 -5.50 -23.93
C GLU A 59 7.46 -6.41 -24.21
N VAL A 60 7.39 -7.71 -23.88
CA VAL A 60 8.51 -8.67 -24.02
C VAL A 60 8.36 -9.67 -25.17
N THR A 61 7.38 -9.51 -26.07
CA THR A 61 7.18 -10.45 -27.21
C THR A 61 7.46 -9.86 -28.60
N VAL A 62 8.26 -8.80 -28.69
CA VAL A 62 8.82 -8.35 -29.99
C VAL A 62 10.31 -8.10 -29.85
N SER A 63 11.08 -9.17 -30.03
CA SER A 63 12.48 -9.16 -30.47
C SER A 63 12.73 -10.43 -31.27
#